data_AF-A0YZZ8-F1
#
_entry.id   AF-A0YZZ8-F1
#
_cell.length_a   1.000
_cell.length_b   1.000
_cell.length_c   1.000
_cell.angle_alpha   90.00
_cell.angle_beta   90.00
_cell.angle_gamma   90.00
#
_symmetry.space_group_name_H-M   'P 1'
#
loop_
_entity.id
_entity.type
_entity.pdbx_description
1 polymer ?
#
loop_
_entity_poly.entity_id
_entity_poly.type
_entity_poly.pdbx_seq_one_letter_code
_entity_poly.pdbx_strand_id
1 'polypeptide(L)'
;TQKAYRAKIRFGMTTTTDDLEGETLTTHQITELKLEQIQAVLPRFLGKIEQIPPRYSAVQVEGKRLYDLARQGKVVEVPKRTVEVFNLEVLGWNCGEFPELELEIACGAGTYIRSIARDLGEMLNTGGTLAHLVRTHSSGFDLTNSLTIEALESQIQQDTFQLIPASIALKHLEAITLSSDEKAKRWCQGQRIVCESENSTPSIFRVYHPNGLLLGLGQRVVRDSQILLSHQIVLADGSQVHPQEGKAN
;
A
#
# COMPACT_ATOMS: atom_id res chain seq x y z
N THR A 1 0.88 5.19 2.30
CA THR A 1 1.79 4.69 1.26
C THR A 1 1.21 4.99 -0.10
N GLN A 2 2.05 5.39 -1.06
CA GLN A 2 1.61 5.64 -2.43
C GLN A 2 1.56 4.33 -3.21
N LYS A 3 0.57 4.21 -4.09
CA LYS A 3 0.36 3.07 -4.98
C LYS A 3 -0.02 3.58 -6.37
N ALA A 4 0.30 2.82 -7.40
CA ALA A 4 -0.18 3.08 -8.75
C ALA A 4 -0.83 1.82 -9.35
N TYR A 5 -1.83 2.05 -10.20
CA TYR A 5 -2.66 1.01 -10.79
C TYR A 5 -2.91 1.30 -12.27
N ARG A 6 -2.99 0.25 -13.07
CA ARG A 6 -3.65 0.26 -14.38
C ARG A 6 -4.97 -0.48 -14.25
N ALA A 7 -6.05 0.23 -14.49
CA ALA A 7 -7.41 -0.24 -14.29
C ALA A 7 -8.15 -0.24 -15.62
N LYS A 8 -8.94 -1.28 -15.85
CA LYS A 8 -9.90 -1.34 -16.96
C LYS A 8 -11.31 -1.34 -16.38
N ILE A 9 -12.09 -0.33 -16.72
CA ILE A 9 -13.48 -0.18 -16.28
C ILE A 9 -14.37 -0.54 -17.45
N ARG A 10 -15.34 -1.43 -17.23
CA ARG A 10 -16.37 -1.77 -18.22
C ARG A 10 -17.68 -1.12 -17.82
N PHE A 11 -18.31 -0.41 -18.77
CA PHE A 11 -19.61 0.22 -18.58
C PHE A 11 -20.75 -0.68 -19.06
N GLY A 12 -21.98 -0.37 -18.63
CA GLY A 12 -23.17 -1.15 -18.97
C GLY A 12 -23.41 -2.35 -18.05
N MET A 13 -22.65 -2.48 -16.97
CA MET A 13 -22.77 -3.61 -16.04
C MET A 13 -22.38 -3.21 -14.62
N THR A 14 -23.10 -3.76 -13.65
CA THR A 14 -22.76 -3.68 -12.22
C THR A 14 -22.77 -5.06 -11.60
N THR A 15 -21.89 -5.33 -10.65
CA THR A 15 -21.75 -6.63 -9.97
C THR A 15 -21.81 -6.46 -8.46
N THR A 16 -22.04 -7.54 -7.70
CA THR A 16 -22.11 -7.50 -6.23
C THR A 16 -20.81 -7.06 -5.54
N THR A 17 -19.67 -7.25 -6.21
CA THR A 17 -18.31 -6.98 -5.69
C THR A 17 -17.63 -5.77 -6.33
N ASP A 18 -18.32 -5.06 -7.25
CA ASP A 18 -17.77 -3.96 -8.06
C ASP A 18 -16.60 -4.38 -9.00
N ASP A 19 -16.43 -5.68 -9.23
CA ASP A 19 -15.52 -6.29 -10.21
C ASP A 19 -16.18 -7.49 -10.91
N LEU A 20 -15.53 -8.06 -11.93
CA LEU A 20 -16.07 -9.19 -12.69
C LEU A 20 -16.10 -10.53 -11.93
N GLU A 21 -15.58 -10.61 -10.71
CA GLU A 21 -15.66 -11.84 -9.91
C GLU A 21 -17.01 -11.99 -9.20
N GLY A 22 -17.77 -10.90 -9.07
CA GLY A 22 -19.08 -10.89 -8.44
C GLY A 22 -20.22 -11.30 -9.37
N GLU A 23 -21.37 -11.61 -8.77
CA GLU A 23 -22.60 -11.88 -9.51
C GLU A 23 -23.11 -10.59 -10.20
N THR A 24 -23.52 -10.71 -11.46
CA THR A 24 -24.10 -9.58 -12.22
C THR A 24 -25.43 -9.15 -11.62
N LEU A 25 -25.52 -7.88 -11.24
CA LEU A 25 -26.73 -7.25 -10.71
C LEU A 25 -27.55 -6.59 -11.83
N THR A 26 -26.88 -5.84 -12.70
CA THR A 26 -27.50 -5.19 -13.85
C THR A 26 -26.57 -5.32 -15.05
N THR A 27 -27.16 -5.44 -16.24
CA THR A 27 -26.43 -5.49 -17.51
C THR A 27 -27.30 -4.92 -18.62
N HIS A 28 -26.74 -4.03 -19.42
CA HIS A 28 -27.38 -3.42 -20.58
C HIS A 28 -26.31 -2.84 -21.50
N GLN A 29 -26.59 -2.83 -22.80
CA GLN A 29 -25.65 -2.31 -23.79
C GLN A 29 -25.60 -0.78 -23.74
N ILE A 30 -24.40 -0.22 -23.88
CA ILE A 30 -24.15 1.23 -23.89
C ILE A 30 -23.41 1.58 -25.19
N THR A 31 -24.16 1.96 -26.22
CA THR A 31 -23.61 2.30 -27.54
C THR A 31 -23.28 3.78 -27.72
N GLU A 32 -23.94 4.65 -26.95
CA GLU A 32 -23.87 6.12 -27.14
C GLU A 32 -22.85 6.83 -26.25
N LEU A 33 -22.20 6.11 -25.30
CA LEU A 33 -21.22 6.72 -24.40
C LEU A 33 -19.96 7.11 -25.19
N LYS A 34 -19.57 8.38 -25.07
CA LYS A 34 -18.38 8.93 -25.72
C LYS A 34 -17.31 9.28 -24.70
N LEU A 35 -16.05 9.23 -25.14
CA LEU A 35 -14.90 9.53 -24.29
C LEU A 35 -14.96 10.93 -23.69
N GLU A 36 -15.48 11.91 -24.43
CA GLU A 36 -15.58 13.30 -23.97
C GLU A 36 -16.52 13.44 -22.75
N GLN A 37 -17.57 12.62 -22.68
CA GLN A 37 -18.48 12.60 -21.52
C GLN A 37 -17.78 12.07 -20.27
N ILE A 38 -16.92 11.06 -20.44
CA ILE A 38 -16.11 10.49 -19.36
C ILE A 38 -15.06 11.51 -18.91
N GLN A 39 -14.35 12.13 -19.86
CA GLN A 39 -13.34 13.15 -19.56
C GLN A 39 -13.93 14.37 -18.83
N ALA A 40 -15.19 14.73 -19.10
CA ALA A 40 -15.87 15.80 -18.39
C ALA A 40 -16.10 15.50 -16.90
N VAL A 41 -16.22 14.23 -16.52
CA VAL A 41 -16.49 13.82 -15.13
C VAL A 41 -15.27 13.30 -14.37
N LEU A 42 -14.24 12.79 -15.07
CA LEU A 42 -13.00 12.26 -14.46
C LEU A 42 -12.32 13.22 -13.46
N PRO A 43 -12.27 14.55 -13.67
CA PRO A 43 -11.65 15.47 -12.71
C PRO A 43 -12.25 15.41 -11.30
N ARG A 44 -13.49 14.94 -11.14
CA ARG A 44 -14.13 14.76 -9.82
C ARG A 44 -13.50 13.64 -8.99
N PHE A 45 -12.72 12.76 -9.61
CA PHE A 45 -11.99 11.67 -8.96
C PHE A 45 -10.53 12.02 -8.63
N LEU A 46 -10.07 13.23 -8.97
CA LEU A 46 -8.71 13.70 -8.71
C LEU A 46 -8.65 14.50 -7.39
N GLY A 47 -7.54 14.37 -6.65
CA GLY A 47 -7.34 15.02 -5.37
C GLY A 47 -8.01 14.25 -4.21
N LYS A 48 -8.45 14.98 -3.18
CA LYS A 48 -9.12 14.38 -2.02
C LYS A 48 -10.59 14.13 -2.32
N ILE A 49 -11.00 12.87 -2.23
CA ILE A 49 -12.35 12.43 -2.54
C ILE A 49 -12.92 11.57 -1.41
N GLU A 50 -14.23 11.56 -1.25
CA GLU A 50 -14.92 10.61 -0.40
C GLU A 50 -15.26 9.35 -1.19
N GLN A 51 -14.98 8.18 -0.62
CA GLN A 51 -15.37 6.90 -1.17
C GLN A 51 -16.20 6.11 -0.18
N ILE A 52 -17.22 5.42 -0.69
CA ILE A 52 -17.84 4.29 -0.01
C ILE A 52 -17.09 3.02 -0.45
N PRO A 53 -16.38 2.33 0.46
CA PRO A 53 -15.77 1.04 0.16
C PRO A 53 -16.74 0.03 -0.48
N PRO A 54 -16.26 -0.87 -1.34
CA PRO A 54 -17.05 -2.03 -1.76
C PRO A 54 -17.52 -2.83 -0.54
N ARG A 55 -18.73 -3.38 -0.60
CA ARG A 55 -19.28 -4.24 0.47
C ARG A 55 -18.35 -5.41 0.79
N TYR A 56 -17.73 -5.97 -0.25
CA TYR A 56 -16.68 -6.99 -0.13
C TYR A 56 -15.31 -6.34 0.07
N SER A 57 -15.05 -5.81 1.26
CA SER A 57 -13.76 -5.26 1.64
C SER A 57 -13.27 -5.79 2.99
N ALA A 58 -11.97 -5.69 3.23
CA ALA A 58 -11.35 -6.09 4.50
C ALA A 58 -11.55 -5.03 5.61
N VAL A 59 -12.34 -3.98 5.38
CA VAL A 59 -12.64 -2.96 6.42
C VAL A 59 -13.36 -3.65 7.58
N GLN A 60 -13.01 -3.29 8.82
CA GLN A 60 -13.69 -3.79 10.00
C GLN A 60 -14.77 -2.79 10.44
N VAL A 61 -15.97 -3.30 10.71
CA VAL A 61 -17.07 -2.56 11.34
C VAL A 61 -17.44 -3.34 12.60
N GLU A 62 -17.46 -2.67 13.76
CA GLU A 62 -17.75 -3.29 15.06
C GLU A 62 -16.89 -4.54 15.37
N GLY A 63 -15.62 -4.53 14.97
CA GLY A 63 -14.68 -5.64 15.21
C GLY A 63 -14.82 -6.84 14.26
N LYS A 64 -15.75 -6.81 13.29
CA LYS A 64 -15.93 -7.86 12.28
C LYS A 64 -15.55 -7.34 10.89
N ARG A 65 -14.93 -8.18 10.05
CA ARG A 65 -14.58 -7.80 8.67
C ARG A 65 -15.86 -7.70 7.83
N LEU A 66 -15.95 -6.68 6.99
CA LEU A 66 -17.11 -6.41 6.13
C LEU A 66 -17.42 -7.56 5.17
N TYR A 67 -16.40 -8.20 4.60
CA TYR A 67 -16.62 -9.36 3.72
C TYR A 67 -17.27 -10.56 4.45
N ASP A 68 -16.99 -10.77 5.75
CA ASP A 68 -17.63 -11.85 6.53
C ASP A 68 -19.12 -11.57 6.73
N LEU A 69 -19.49 -10.30 6.95
CA LEU A 69 -20.87 -9.85 7.12
C LEU A 69 -21.65 -9.88 5.79
N ALA A 70 -21.00 -9.48 4.68
CA ALA A 70 -21.59 -9.52 3.35
C ALA A 70 -21.92 -10.94 2.89
N ARG A 71 -21.04 -11.92 3.16
CA ARG A 71 -21.31 -13.36 2.89
C ARG A 71 -22.49 -13.91 3.70
N GLN A 72 -22.78 -13.32 4.85
CA GLN A 72 -23.93 -13.70 5.68
C GLN A 72 -25.23 -13.00 5.25
N GLY A 73 -25.23 -12.26 4.14
CA GLY A 73 -26.40 -11.52 3.64
C GLY A 73 -26.80 -10.32 4.51
N LYS A 74 -25.97 -9.90 5.46
CA LYS A 74 -26.27 -8.76 6.33
C LYS A 74 -25.91 -7.46 5.64
N VAL A 75 -26.89 -6.60 5.44
CA VAL A 75 -26.68 -5.24 4.94
C VAL A 75 -26.08 -4.41 6.07
N VAL A 76 -24.80 -4.08 5.95
CA VAL A 76 -24.10 -3.20 6.88
C VAL A 76 -23.81 -1.89 6.16
N GLU A 77 -24.17 -0.78 6.78
CA GLU A 77 -23.84 0.54 6.26
C GLU A 77 -22.32 0.73 6.32
N VAL A 78 -21.72 0.99 5.15
CA VAL A 78 -20.28 1.12 5.04
C VAL A 78 -19.92 2.59 5.23
N PRO A 79 -19.13 2.97 6.25
CA PRO A 79 -18.78 4.36 6.47
C PRO A 79 -17.97 4.90 5.30
N LYS A 80 -18.30 6.13 4.88
CA LYS A 80 -17.49 6.90 3.95
C LYS A 80 -16.11 7.16 4.55
N ARG A 81 -15.12 7.26 3.67
CA ARG A 81 -13.76 7.62 4.05
C ARG A 81 -13.14 8.52 3.00
N THR A 82 -12.31 9.45 3.46
CA THR A 82 -11.51 10.31 2.59
C THR A 82 -10.29 9.55 2.10
N VAL A 83 -10.08 9.57 0.79
CA VAL A 83 -8.88 9.07 0.13
C VAL A 83 -8.33 10.14 -0.79
N GLU A 84 -7.12 9.93 -1.31
CA GLU A 84 -6.47 10.88 -2.20
C GLU A 84 -6.00 10.19 -3.48
N VAL A 85 -6.31 10.79 -4.62
CA VAL A 85 -5.85 10.39 -5.95
C VAL A 85 -4.93 11.47 -6.46
N PHE A 86 -3.65 11.12 -6.64
CA PHE A 86 -2.60 12.05 -7.02
C PHE A 86 -2.50 12.24 -8.54
N ASN A 87 -2.77 11.17 -9.30
CA ASN A 87 -2.80 11.20 -10.75
C ASN A 87 -3.93 10.30 -11.27
N LEU A 88 -4.55 10.74 -12.37
CA LEU A 88 -5.62 10.03 -13.05
C LEU A 88 -5.53 10.34 -14.55
N GLU A 89 -5.11 9.35 -15.34
CA GLU A 89 -4.86 9.50 -16.77
C GLU A 89 -5.62 8.46 -17.57
N VAL A 90 -6.18 8.86 -18.72
CA VAL A 90 -6.80 7.93 -19.67
C VAL A 90 -5.71 7.34 -20.56
N LEU A 91 -5.56 6.02 -20.53
CA LEU A 91 -4.63 5.28 -21.37
C LEU A 91 -5.27 4.77 -22.67
N GLY A 92 -6.58 4.50 -22.63
CA GLY A 92 -7.27 3.88 -23.75
C GLY A 92 -8.77 3.93 -23.60
N TRP A 93 -9.46 3.92 -24.74
CA TRP A 93 -10.91 3.90 -24.83
C TRP A 93 -11.34 2.95 -25.94
N ASN A 94 -12.09 1.93 -25.57
CA ASN A 94 -12.61 0.93 -26.51
C ASN A 94 -14.13 1.04 -26.55
N CYS A 95 -14.66 1.52 -27.66
CA CYS A 95 -16.10 1.52 -27.92
C CYS A 95 -16.62 0.10 -28.21
N GLY A 96 -17.89 -0.14 -27.95
CA GLY A 96 -18.56 -1.41 -28.20
C GLY A 96 -19.90 -1.48 -27.47
N GLU A 97 -20.53 -2.64 -27.46
CA GLU A 97 -21.77 -2.86 -26.70
C GLU A 97 -21.57 -2.70 -25.18
N PHE A 98 -20.37 -3.05 -24.70
CA PHE A 98 -19.91 -2.82 -23.33
C PHE A 98 -18.57 -2.08 -23.40
N PRO A 99 -18.59 -0.75 -23.51
CA PRO A 99 -17.38 0.01 -23.76
C PRO A 99 -16.46 -0.04 -22.54
N GLU A 100 -15.16 0.05 -22.80
CA GLU A 100 -14.12 -0.10 -21.78
C GLU A 100 -13.18 1.11 -21.77
N LEU A 101 -12.92 1.62 -20.56
CA LEU A 101 -11.98 2.69 -20.30
C LEU A 101 -10.75 2.14 -19.56
N GLU A 102 -9.57 2.44 -20.07
CA GLU A 102 -8.31 2.12 -19.43
C GLU A 102 -7.75 3.38 -18.74
N LEU A 103 -7.43 3.25 -17.46
CA LEU A 103 -6.93 4.34 -16.62
C LEU A 103 -5.60 3.99 -15.97
N GLU A 104 -4.69 4.95 -15.89
CA GLU A 104 -3.56 4.96 -14.96
C GLU A 104 -3.93 5.80 -13.73
N ILE A 105 -3.77 5.23 -12.54
CA ILE A 105 -4.24 5.83 -11.29
C ILE A 105 -3.12 5.77 -10.26
N ALA A 106 -2.63 6.92 -9.81
CA ALA A 106 -1.74 7.01 -8.65
C ALA A 106 -2.54 7.51 -7.44
N CYS A 107 -2.49 6.80 -6.32
CA CYS A 107 -3.35 7.10 -5.17
C CYS A 107 -2.72 6.73 -3.83
N GLY A 108 -3.31 7.28 -2.77
CA GLY A 108 -2.92 7.06 -1.39
C GLY A 108 -3.34 5.69 -0.85
N ALA A 109 -3.03 5.46 0.41
CA ALA A 109 -3.52 4.28 1.11
C ALA A 109 -5.04 4.36 1.27
N GLY A 110 -5.69 3.20 1.31
CA GLY A 110 -7.13 3.12 1.45
C GLY A 110 -7.82 2.97 0.10
N THR A 111 -7.55 3.82 -0.90
CA THR A 111 -8.31 3.94 -2.17
C THR A 111 -8.77 2.61 -2.79
N TYR A 112 -10.08 2.50 -3.06
CA TYR A 112 -10.64 1.36 -3.79
C TYR A 112 -10.85 1.74 -5.25
N ILE A 113 -10.09 1.10 -6.14
CA ILE A 113 -10.24 1.29 -7.59
C ILE A 113 -11.59 0.76 -8.09
N ARG A 114 -12.11 -0.29 -7.45
CA ARG A 114 -13.47 -0.79 -7.68
C ARG A 114 -14.56 0.24 -7.39
N SER A 115 -14.43 1.01 -6.30
CA SER A 115 -15.35 2.13 -6.02
C SER A 115 -15.25 3.19 -7.12
N ILE A 116 -14.05 3.52 -7.61
CA ILE A 116 -13.90 4.46 -8.74
C ILE A 116 -14.67 3.95 -9.97
N ALA A 117 -14.56 2.65 -10.28
CA ALA A 117 -15.28 2.04 -11.40
C ALA A 117 -16.80 2.15 -11.27
N ARG A 118 -17.34 1.78 -10.10
CA ARG A 118 -18.77 1.89 -9.79
C ARG A 118 -19.24 3.34 -9.85
N ASP A 119 -18.60 4.21 -9.07
CA ASP A 119 -19.02 5.61 -8.88
C ASP A 119 -18.93 6.39 -10.21
N LEU A 120 -17.94 6.10 -11.06
CA LEU A 120 -17.85 6.66 -12.42
C LEU A 120 -19.01 6.21 -13.31
N GLY A 121 -19.36 4.93 -13.27
CA GLY A 121 -20.51 4.39 -14.00
C GLY A 121 -21.85 4.92 -13.51
N GLU A 122 -22.01 5.11 -12.19
CA GLU A 122 -23.19 5.74 -11.59
C GLU A 122 -23.35 7.19 -12.05
N MET A 123 -22.28 7.98 -12.02
CA MET A 123 -22.31 9.38 -12.46
C MET A 123 -22.65 9.54 -13.95
N LEU A 124 -22.28 8.57 -14.77
CA LEU A 124 -22.60 8.52 -16.20
C LEU A 124 -23.97 7.87 -16.49
N ASN A 125 -24.66 7.36 -15.47
CA ASN A 125 -25.90 6.57 -15.59
C ASN A 125 -25.78 5.34 -16.51
N THR A 126 -24.60 4.72 -16.54
CA THR A 126 -24.32 3.53 -17.37
C THR A 126 -24.08 2.28 -16.52
N GLY A 127 -23.81 2.46 -15.21
CA GLY A 127 -23.22 1.42 -14.39
C GLY A 127 -21.76 1.17 -14.78
N GLY A 128 -20.97 0.69 -13.84
CA GLY A 128 -19.55 0.43 -14.07
C GLY A 128 -19.03 -0.65 -13.14
N THR A 129 -18.15 -1.49 -13.69
CA THR A 129 -17.46 -2.54 -12.92
C THR A 129 -15.99 -2.59 -13.31
N LEU A 130 -15.15 -2.98 -12.36
CA LEU A 130 -13.72 -3.15 -12.62
C LEU A 130 -13.49 -4.47 -13.36
N ALA A 131 -13.14 -4.37 -14.64
CA ALA A 131 -12.90 -5.52 -15.51
C ALA A 131 -11.50 -6.12 -15.37
N HIS A 132 -10.50 -5.27 -15.14
CA HIS A 132 -9.13 -5.71 -14.94
C HIS A 132 -8.37 -4.73 -14.06
N LEU A 133 -7.43 -5.24 -13.25
CA LEU A 133 -6.63 -4.42 -12.36
C LEU A 133 -5.20 -4.96 -12.25
N VAL A 134 -4.24 -4.10 -12.52
CA VAL A 134 -2.82 -4.36 -12.26
C VAL A 134 -2.30 -3.29 -11.32
N ARG A 135 -1.74 -3.68 -10.18
CA ARG A 135 -0.97 -2.75 -9.34
C ARG A 135 0.45 -2.63 -9.90
N THR A 136 0.78 -1.47 -10.45
CA THR A 136 2.06 -1.21 -11.12
C THR A 136 3.14 -0.71 -10.17
N HIS A 137 2.75 -0.09 -9.05
CA HIS A 137 3.69 0.40 -8.04
C HIS A 137 3.10 0.30 -6.62
N SER A 138 3.94 0.02 -5.63
CA SER A 138 3.57 0.02 -4.22
C SER A 138 4.77 0.33 -3.33
N SER A 139 4.68 1.41 -2.55
CA SER A 139 5.66 1.73 -1.49
C SER A 139 7.14 1.75 -1.93
N GLY A 140 7.43 2.26 -3.14
CA GLY A 140 8.79 2.33 -3.68
C GLY A 140 9.23 1.08 -4.46
N PHE A 141 8.31 0.15 -4.72
CA PHE A 141 8.54 -1.04 -5.52
C PHE A 141 7.68 -1.03 -6.78
N ASP A 142 8.32 -1.16 -7.93
CA ASP A 142 7.67 -1.27 -9.23
C ASP A 142 7.40 -2.72 -9.61
N LEU A 143 6.33 -2.93 -10.37
CA LEU A 143 5.93 -4.25 -10.89
C LEU A 143 7.03 -4.89 -11.74
N THR A 144 7.84 -4.10 -12.44
CA THR A 144 8.95 -4.62 -13.26
C THR A 144 10.02 -5.34 -12.44
N ASN A 145 10.08 -5.06 -11.13
CA ASN A 145 11.01 -5.70 -10.20
C ASN A 145 10.36 -6.88 -9.45
N SER A 146 9.12 -7.23 -9.79
CA SER A 146 8.41 -8.37 -9.20
C SER A 146 8.79 -9.68 -9.90
N LEU A 147 8.68 -10.78 -9.15
CA LEU A 147 8.84 -12.13 -9.67
C LEU A 147 7.49 -12.84 -9.62
N THR A 148 7.22 -13.66 -10.62
CA THR A 148 6.16 -14.68 -10.50
C THR A 148 6.63 -15.79 -9.54
N ILE A 149 5.69 -16.61 -9.07
CA ILE A 149 6.02 -17.71 -8.16
C ILE A 149 6.94 -18.72 -8.86
N GLU A 150 6.69 -19.00 -10.14
CA GLU A 150 7.48 -19.93 -10.94
C GLU A 150 8.91 -19.41 -11.17
N ALA A 151 9.06 -18.12 -11.45
CA ALA A 151 10.37 -17.49 -11.57
C ALA A 151 11.15 -17.52 -10.25
N LEU A 152 10.46 -17.30 -9.12
CA LEU A 152 11.03 -17.40 -7.78
C LEU A 152 11.51 -18.83 -7.50
N GLU A 153 10.66 -19.83 -7.74
CA GLU A 153 11.00 -21.25 -7.55
C GLU A 153 12.24 -21.65 -8.37
N SER A 154 12.30 -21.21 -9.63
CA SER A 154 13.46 -21.46 -10.50
C SER A 154 14.74 -20.83 -9.96
N GLN A 155 14.69 -19.58 -9.49
CA GLN A 155 15.85 -18.91 -8.91
C GLN A 155 16.32 -19.56 -7.60
N ILE A 156 15.40 -20.03 -6.76
CA ILE A 156 15.72 -20.76 -5.53
C ILE A 156 16.41 -22.09 -5.87
N GLN A 157 15.89 -22.85 -6.84
CA GLN A 157 16.50 -24.13 -7.25
C GLN A 157 17.90 -23.95 -7.83
N GLN A 158 18.17 -22.82 -8.50
CA GLN A 158 19.46 -22.48 -9.08
C GLN A 158 20.41 -21.78 -8.09
N ASP A 159 19.98 -21.55 -6.84
CA ASP A 159 20.71 -20.78 -5.82
C ASP A 159 21.11 -19.36 -6.29
N THR A 160 20.28 -18.74 -7.14
CA THR A 160 20.48 -17.38 -7.67
C THR A 160 19.56 -16.35 -7.02
N PHE A 161 18.56 -16.80 -6.25
CA PHE A 161 17.63 -15.90 -5.58
C PHE A 161 18.30 -15.08 -4.48
N GLN A 162 18.04 -13.78 -4.46
CA GLN A 162 18.49 -12.90 -3.39
C GLN A 162 17.33 -12.06 -2.85
N LEU A 163 17.20 -12.05 -1.53
CA LEU A 163 16.23 -11.18 -0.86
C LEU A 163 16.65 -9.72 -1.00
N ILE A 164 15.68 -8.86 -1.28
CA ILE A 164 15.89 -7.42 -1.25
C ILE A 164 16.14 -7.00 0.20
N PRO A 165 17.24 -6.27 0.51
CA PRO A 165 17.50 -5.80 1.85
C PRO A 165 16.36 -4.92 2.39
N ALA A 166 15.99 -5.11 3.66
CA ALA A 166 14.92 -4.31 4.31
C ALA A 166 15.19 -2.80 4.25
N SER A 167 16.46 -2.39 4.17
CA SER A 167 16.88 -0.99 4.01
C SER A 167 16.31 -0.34 2.75
N ILE A 168 16.02 -1.11 1.70
CA ILE A 168 15.43 -0.61 0.45
C ILE A 168 13.99 -0.15 0.68
N ALA A 169 13.17 -0.94 1.37
CA ALA A 169 11.78 -0.58 1.71
C ALA A 169 11.71 0.66 2.61
N LEU A 170 12.75 0.87 3.41
CA LEU A 170 12.85 1.95 4.40
C LEU A 170 13.58 3.20 3.86
N LYS A 171 13.90 3.26 2.56
CA LYS A 171 14.66 4.38 1.95
C LYS A 171 14.04 5.77 2.16
N HIS A 172 12.72 5.83 2.31
CA HIS A 172 11.98 7.07 2.59
C HIS A 172 12.25 7.65 3.98
N LEU A 173 12.88 6.89 4.88
CA LEU A 173 13.29 7.35 6.20
C LEU A 173 14.74 7.85 6.16
N GLU A 174 15.01 8.94 6.87
CA GLU A 174 16.36 9.43 7.10
C GLU A 174 17.22 8.37 7.83
N ALA A 175 18.53 8.43 7.63
CA ALA A 175 19.47 7.48 8.20
C ALA A 175 20.39 8.16 9.23
N ILE A 176 20.68 7.44 10.31
CA ILE A 176 21.69 7.80 11.30
C ILE A 176 22.67 6.65 11.41
N THR A 177 23.95 6.93 11.17
CA THR A 177 25.03 5.98 11.43
C THR A 177 25.63 6.27 12.80
N LEU A 178 25.70 5.25 13.64
CA LEU A 178 26.32 5.38 14.97
C LEU A 178 27.84 5.55 14.82
N SER A 179 28.45 6.32 15.72
CA SER A 179 29.85 6.73 15.58
C SER A 179 30.87 5.66 15.99
N SER A 180 30.45 4.59 16.68
CA SER A 180 31.34 3.51 17.13
C SER A 180 30.59 2.20 17.36
N ASP A 181 31.31 1.08 17.30
CA ASP A 181 30.80 -0.26 17.58
C ASP A 181 30.23 -0.37 19.01
N GLU A 182 30.86 0.32 19.97
CA GLU A 182 30.39 0.37 21.35
C GLU A 182 29.00 1.02 21.45
N LYS A 183 28.79 2.17 20.80
CA LYS A 183 27.49 2.84 20.78
C LYS A 183 26.44 1.98 20.07
N ALA A 184 26.83 1.29 18.99
CA ALA A 184 25.95 0.36 18.28
C ALA A 184 25.48 -0.80 19.15
N LYS A 185 26.41 -1.47 19.84
CA LYS A 185 26.08 -2.56 20.76
C LYS A 185 25.15 -2.09 21.88
N ARG A 186 25.44 -0.94 22.49
CA ARG A 186 24.61 -0.35 23.56
C ARG A 186 23.20 -0.03 23.06
N TRP A 187 23.07 0.55 21.86
CA TRP A 187 21.77 0.86 21.26
C TRP A 187 20.94 -0.40 20.99
N CYS A 188 21.56 -1.45 20.43
CA CYS A 188 20.91 -2.74 20.19
C CYS A 188 20.47 -3.44 21.50
N GLN A 189 21.15 -3.17 22.62
CA GLN A 189 20.79 -3.65 23.95
C GLN A 189 19.74 -2.78 24.66
N GLY A 190 19.14 -1.82 23.95
CA GLY A 190 18.07 -0.99 24.45
C GLY A 190 18.50 0.31 25.12
N GLN A 191 19.80 0.62 25.14
CA GLN A 191 20.28 1.86 25.72
C GLN A 191 20.04 3.05 24.78
N ARG A 192 19.67 4.20 25.36
CA ARG A 192 19.57 5.45 24.61
C ARG A 192 20.95 6.05 24.41
N ILE A 193 21.22 6.55 23.21
CA ILE A 193 22.52 7.12 22.83
C ILE A 193 22.36 8.61 22.55
N VAL A 194 23.30 9.45 23.01
CA VAL A 194 23.29 10.88 22.71
C VAL A 194 23.40 11.10 21.19
N CYS A 195 22.52 11.94 20.65
CA CYS A 195 22.44 12.26 19.23
C CYS A 195 22.82 13.72 19.01
N GLU A 196 23.92 13.95 18.28
CA GLU A 196 24.50 15.27 18.00
C GLU A 196 23.77 15.95 16.82
N SER A 197 22.45 16.15 16.92
CA SER A 197 21.67 16.82 15.85
C SER A 197 20.82 17.95 16.40
N GLU A 198 20.78 19.07 15.68
CA GLU A 198 20.02 20.28 16.06
C GLU A 198 18.50 20.15 15.79
N ASN A 199 18.07 19.16 15.00
CA ASN A 199 16.66 18.98 14.66
C ASN A 199 15.94 18.10 15.69
N SER A 200 15.03 18.74 16.44
CA SER A 200 14.20 18.15 17.50
C SER A 200 12.89 17.54 17.00
N THR A 201 12.62 17.56 15.69
CA THR A 201 11.39 16.99 15.15
C THR A 201 11.37 15.48 15.33
N PRO A 202 10.32 14.91 15.95
CA PRO A 202 10.23 13.47 16.14
C PRO A 202 9.96 12.80 14.79
N SER A 203 10.99 12.23 14.19
CA SER A 203 10.90 11.33 13.03
C SER A 203 11.49 9.96 13.36
N ILE A 204 11.09 8.96 12.56
CA ILE A 204 11.65 7.62 12.62
C ILE A 204 12.86 7.59 11.67
N PHE A 205 13.97 7.05 12.15
CA PHE A 205 15.23 6.95 11.43
C PHE A 205 15.60 5.49 11.21
N ARG A 206 16.24 5.19 10.08
CA ARG A 206 17.05 3.99 9.94
C ARG A 206 18.34 4.18 10.73
N VAL A 207 18.65 3.24 11.61
CA VAL A 207 19.88 3.27 12.42
C VAL A 207 20.86 2.26 11.87
N TYR A 208 22.08 2.72 11.57
CA TYR A 208 23.14 1.92 10.97
C TYR A 208 24.34 1.80 11.90
N HIS A 209 25.00 0.66 11.80
CA HIS A 209 26.32 0.42 12.35
C HIS A 209 27.39 1.17 11.52
N PRO A 210 28.54 1.56 12.10
CA PRO A 210 29.67 2.12 11.34
C PRO A 210 30.08 1.32 10.09
N ASN A 211 29.87 0.00 10.09
CA ASN A 211 30.21 -0.91 9.00
C ASN A 211 29.16 -0.96 7.87
N GLY A 212 28.07 -0.19 7.98
CA GLY A 212 26.99 -0.13 6.98
C GLY A 212 25.84 -1.11 7.22
N LEU A 213 25.88 -1.94 8.25
CA LEU A 213 24.75 -2.82 8.61
C LEU A 213 23.57 -2.02 9.16
N LEU A 214 22.35 -2.30 8.68
CA LEU A 214 21.13 -1.74 9.24
C LEU A 214 20.82 -2.43 10.58
N LEU A 215 20.89 -1.68 11.68
CA LEU A 215 20.61 -2.16 13.04
C LEU A 215 19.11 -2.10 13.38
N GLY A 216 18.35 -1.20 12.74
CA GLY A 216 16.90 -1.14 12.91
C GLY A 216 16.33 0.25 12.75
N LEU A 217 15.25 0.53 13.49
CA LEU A 217 14.55 1.81 13.49
C LEU A 217 14.69 2.51 14.84
N GLY A 218 15.04 3.78 14.81
CA GLY A 218 15.19 4.63 15.98
C GLY A 218 14.31 5.87 15.90
N GLN A 219 14.15 6.53 17.02
CA GLN A 219 13.45 7.81 17.15
C GLN A 219 14.24 8.73 18.06
N ARG A 220 14.26 10.03 17.74
CA ARG A 220 14.79 11.05 18.63
C ARG A 220 13.80 11.34 19.75
N VAL A 221 14.29 11.34 20.98
CA VAL A 221 13.54 11.72 22.18
C VAL A 221 14.33 12.78 22.94
N VAL A 222 13.66 13.83 23.39
CA VAL A 222 14.28 14.88 24.20
C VAL A 222 14.11 14.52 25.68
N ARG A 223 15.22 14.48 26.43
CA ARG A 223 15.22 14.36 27.90
C ARG A 223 16.33 15.21 28.47
N ASP A 224 16.05 15.92 29.55
CA ASP A 224 17.04 16.72 30.31
C ASP A 224 17.86 17.68 29.42
N SER A 225 17.19 18.32 28.46
CA SER A 225 17.79 19.20 27.43
C SER A 225 18.79 18.50 26.48
N GLN A 226 18.83 17.17 26.47
CA GLN A 226 19.61 16.37 25.52
C GLN A 226 18.69 15.66 24.52
N ILE A 227 19.16 15.55 23.28
CA ILE A 227 18.52 14.74 22.24
C ILE A 227 19.14 13.36 22.27
N LEU A 228 18.30 12.35 22.54
CA LEU A 228 18.70 10.96 22.63
C LEU A 228 18.09 10.16 21.48
N LEU A 229 18.84 9.23 20.91
CA LEU A 229 18.35 8.23 19.98
C LEU A 229 17.87 7.02 20.79
N SER A 230 16.56 6.76 20.77
CA SER A 230 15.92 5.58 21.35
C SER A 230 15.60 4.59 20.24
N HIS A 231 15.67 3.28 20.54
CA HIS A 231 15.22 2.25 19.60
C HIS A 231 13.69 2.17 19.58
N GLN A 232 13.14 1.93 18.39
CA GLN A 232 11.75 1.51 18.17
C GLN A 232 11.73 0.03 17.78
N ILE A 233 12.64 -0.36 16.88
CA ILE A 233 12.85 -1.74 16.45
C ILE A 233 14.35 -1.99 16.35
N VAL A 234 14.81 -3.09 16.90
CA VAL A 234 16.17 -3.60 16.69
C VAL A 234 16.05 -4.86 15.83
N LEU A 235 16.72 -4.85 14.69
CA LEU A 235 16.88 -6.02 13.83
C LEU A 235 18.09 -6.76 14.40
N ALA A 236 17.86 -7.74 15.26
CA ALA A 236 18.94 -8.48 15.89
C ALA A 236 19.89 -9.05 14.84
N ASP A 237 21.19 -8.85 15.03
CA ASP A 237 22.22 -9.37 14.14
C ASP A 237 22.17 -10.91 14.18
N GLY A 238 21.96 -11.55 13.04
CA GLY A 238 21.92 -13.01 12.86
C GLY A 238 23.26 -13.71 13.14
N SER A 239 24.19 -13.05 13.82
CA SER A 239 25.53 -13.52 14.11
C SER A 239 25.84 -13.65 15.61
N GLN A 240 24.89 -13.35 16.52
CA GLN A 240 25.09 -13.47 17.98
C GLN A 240 23.80 -13.83 18.75
N VAL A 241 23.09 -14.89 18.37
CA VAL A 241 22.14 -15.56 19.29
C VAL A 241 22.63 -16.98 19.53
N HIS A 242 23.66 -17.12 20.37
CA HIS A 242 23.78 -18.35 21.14
C HIS A 242 22.71 -18.30 22.23
N PRO A 243 21.87 -19.35 22.40
CA PRO A 243 21.14 -19.51 23.64
C PRO A 243 22.19 -19.78 24.71
N GLN A 244 22.45 -18.80 25.58
CA GLN A 244 23.04 -19.15 26.85
C GLN A 244 21.98 -19.94 27.60
N GLU A 245 22.21 -21.25 27.70
CA GLU A 245 21.56 -22.11 28.67
C GLU A 245 21.68 -21.44 30.05
N GLY A 246 20.55 -20.92 30.54
CA GLY A 246 20.42 -20.54 31.93
C GLY A 246 20.53 -21.81 32.76
N LYS A 247 21.72 -22.08 33.30
CA LYS A 247 21.86 -22.90 34.50
C LYS A 247 21.09 -22.19 35.61
N ALA A 248 19.92 -22.74 35.95
CA ALA A 248 19.27 -22.46 37.22
C ALA A 248 20.14 -23.10 38.32
N ASN A 249 20.51 -22.27 39.30
CA ASN A 249 20.86 -22.73 40.64
C ASN A 249 19.62 -23.30 41.34
#